data_AF-A0A928PY22-F1
#
_entry.id   AF-A0A928PY22-F1
#
_cell.length_a   1.000
_cell.length_b   1.000
_cell.length_c   1.000
_cell.angle_alpha   90.00
_cell.angle_beta   90.00
_cell.angle_gamma   90.00
#
_symmetry.space_group_name_H-M   'P 1'
#
loop_
_entity.id
_entity.type
_entity.pdbx_description
1 polymer ?
#
loop_
_entity_poly.entity_id
_entity_poly.type
_entity_poly.pdbx_seq_one_letter_code
_entity_poly.pdbx_strand_id
1 'polypeptide(L)'
;MEKIIIRQFVIDNDICEVVFRLDTDSGKYIGDYPDFEHSPRTTPRGYKWVNATQDGCEKGVHKYFPQKTCLDCGSCSYFTTDKSGDLIGVCGNI
;
A
#
# COMPACT_ATOMS: atom_id res chain seq x y z
N MET A 1 21.86 -16.55 10.51
CA MET A 1 21.77 -15.32 9.71
C MET A 1 20.34 -15.22 9.21
N GLU A 2 19.60 -14.18 9.59
CA GLU A 2 18.22 -13.99 9.15
C GLU A 2 18.21 -13.73 7.64
N LYS A 3 17.36 -14.45 6.90
CA LYS A 3 17.23 -14.25 5.44
C LYS A 3 16.23 -13.13 5.21
N ILE A 4 16.74 -11.99 4.77
CA ILE A 4 15.97 -10.77 4.54
C ILE A 4 16.06 -10.39 3.06
N ILE A 5 14.93 -9.94 2.51
CA ILE A 5 14.84 -9.28 1.21
C ILE A 5 14.24 -7.90 1.43
N ILE A 6 14.79 -6.87 0.77
CA ILE A 6 14.19 -5.53 0.78
C ILE A 6 13.54 -5.30 -0.57
N ARG A 7 12.27 -4.88 -0.57
CA ARG A 7 11.56 -4.46 -1.77
C ARG A 7 11.33 -2.96 -1.73
N GLN A 8 11.69 -2.28 -2.81
CA GLN A 8 11.42 -0.87 -3.01
C GLN A 8 10.15 -0.69 -3.84
N PHE A 9 9.33 0.28 -3.44
CA PHE A 9 8.15 0.74 -4.15
C PHE A 9 8.37 2.22 -4.46
N VAL A 10 8.24 2.59 -5.73
CA VAL A 10 8.57 3.94 -6.19
C VAL A 10 7.34 4.60 -6.77
N ILE A 11 6.89 5.69 -6.16
CA ILE A 11 5.75 6.46 -6.65
C ILE A 11 6.06 7.93 -6.43
N ASP A 12 5.80 8.75 -7.44
CA ASP A 12 6.02 10.20 -7.34
C ASP A 12 7.46 10.58 -6.91
N ASN A 13 8.45 9.87 -7.46
CA ASN A 13 9.87 9.99 -7.08
C ASN A 13 10.17 9.77 -5.59
N ASP A 14 9.20 9.29 -4.81
CA ASP A 14 9.35 8.88 -3.42
C ASP A 14 9.53 7.35 -3.35
N ILE A 15 10.32 6.88 -2.38
CA ILE A 15 10.67 5.46 -2.25
C ILE A 15 10.16 4.93 -0.91
N CYS A 16 9.27 3.95 -0.94
CA CYS A 16 8.91 3.17 0.24
C CYS A 16 9.60 1.81 0.21
N GLU A 17 10.39 1.51 1.24
CA GLU A 17 11.03 0.20 1.39
C GLU A 17 10.22 -0.69 2.33
N VAL A 18 10.06 -1.95 1.96
CA VAL A 18 9.41 -2.97 2.78
C VAL A 18 10.39 -4.10 2.99
N VAL A 19 10.57 -4.48 4.26
CA VAL A 19 11.44 -5.59 4.66
C VAL A 19 10.63 -6.88 4.61
N PHE A 20 11.15 -7.88 3.93
CA PHE A 20 10.58 -9.22 3.87
C PHE A 20 11.48 -10.19 4.63
N ARG A 21 10.92 -10.89 5.62
CA ARG A 21 11.61 -11.90 6.42
C ARG A 21 11.13 -13.29 6.06
N LEU A 22 12.05 -14.24 5.93
CA LEU A 22 11.67 -15.64 5.73
C LEU A 22 10.99 -16.18 6.99
N ASP A 23 9.70 -16.48 6.88
CA ASP A 23 8.98 -17.30 7.84
C ASP A 23 9.35 -18.77 7.64
N THR A 24 9.97 -19.37 8.65
CA THR A 24 10.53 -20.73 8.54
C THR A 24 9.45 -21.81 8.52
N ASP A 25 8.29 -21.54 9.11
CA ASP A 25 7.22 -22.51 9.24
C ASP A 25 6.49 -22.69 7.90
N SER A 26 6.21 -21.59 7.20
CA SER A 26 5.60 -21.63 5.86
C SER A 26 6.61 -21.73 4.72
N GLY A 27 7.90 -21.44 4.98
CA GLY A 27 8.93 -21.35 3.95
C GLY A 27 8.76 -20.16 3.00
N LYS A 28 7.98 -19.14 3.42
CA LYS A 28 7.66 -17.96 2.59
C LYS A 28 8.24 -16.69 3.19
N TYR A 29 8.49 -15.71 2.34
CA TYR A 29 8.85 -14.37 2.80
C TYR A 29 7.59 -13.59 3.18
N ILE A 30 7.57 -13.05 4.39
CA ILE A 30 6.49 -12.22 4.92
C ILE A 30 6.97 -10.78 4.97
N GLY A 31 6.20 -9.89 4.34
CA GLY A 31 6.49 -8.45 4.31
C GLY A 31 6.04 -7.75 5.59
N ASP A 32 6.89 -6.91 6.13
CA ASP A 32 6.65 -6.02 7.26
C ASP A 32 6.27 -4.63 6.73
N TYR A 33 4.98 -4.47 6.42
CA TYR A 33 4.46 -3.28 5.76
C TYR A 33 4.34 -2.11 6.76
N PRO A 34 4.71 -0.88 6.36
CA PRO A 34 4.57 0.28 7.23
C PRO A 34 3.11 0.54 7.64
N ASP A 35 2.93 0.98 8.88
CA ASP A 35 1.65 1.45 9.39
C ASP A 35 1.47 2.94 9.08
N PHE A 36 0.82 3.22 7.95
CA PHE A 36 0.55 4.59 7.52
C PHE A 36 -0.59 5.27 8.29
N GLU A 37 -1.35 4.54 9.12
CA GLU A 37 -2.39 5.14 9.97
C GLU A 37 -1.75 5.83 11.17
N HIS A 38 -0.84 5.14 11.85
CA HIS A 38 -0.15 5.68 13.03
C HIS A 38 1.10 6.49 12.67
N SER A 39 1.72 6.23 11.52
CA SER A 39 2.89 6.95 11.00
C SER A 39 2.63 7.44 9.57
N PRO A 40 1.79 8.48 9.40
CA PRO A 40 1.43 8.97 8.09
C PRO A 40 2.65 9.47 7.32
N ARG A 41 2.69 9.13 6.04
CA ARG A 41 3.74 9.54 5.11
C ARG A 41 3.11 10.16 3.87
N THR A 42 3.78 11.15 3.29
CA THR A 42 3.31 11.85 2.10
C THR A 42 4.46 12.01 1.11
N THR A 43 4.18 11.80 -0.18
CA THR A 43 5.14 12.03 -1.26
C THR A 43 5.41 13.53 -1.46
N PRO A 44 6.46 13.93 -2.21
CA PRO A 44 6.74 15.34 -2.51
C PRO A 44 5.59 16.12 -3.15
N ARG A 45 4.72 15.48 -3.97
CA ARG A 45 3.53 16.15 -4.54
C ARG A 45 2.29 16.10 -3.63
N GLY A 46 2.40 15.57 -2.42
CA GLY A 46 1.30 15.59 -1.46
C GLY A 46 0.43 14.33 -1.44
N TYR A 47 0.79 13.27 -2.15
CA TYR A 47 0.02 12.02 -2.10
C TYR A 47 0.31 11.24 -0.82
N LYS A 48 -0.73 10.81 -0.11
CA LYS A 48 -0.56 10.02 1.12
C LYS A 48 -0.24 8.58 0.75
N TRP A 49 0.82 8.01 1.32
CA TRP A 49 1.03 6.57 1.28
C TRP A 49 -0.04 5.88 2.12
N VAL A 50 -0.56 4.76 1.61
CA VAL A 50 -1.62 3.97 2.25
C VAL A 50 -1.40 2.47 1.98
N ASN A 51 -1.95 1.64 2.87
CA ASN A 51 -2.02 0.19 2.67
C ASN A 51 -3.28 -0.16 1.87
N ALA A 52 -3.18 -1.17 0.99
CA ALA A 52 -4.32 -1.66 0.22
C ALA A 52 -5.43 -2.22 1.12
N THR A 53 -5.10 -2.67 2.33
CA THR A 53 -6.06 -3.26 3.29
C THR A 53 -6.59 -2.26 4.31
N GLN A 54 -6.22 -0.99 4.21
CA GLN A 54 -6.77 0.06 5.07
C GLN A 54 -8.25 0.27 4.75
N ASP A 55 -9.06 0.53 5.79
CA ASP A 55 -10.49 0.77 5.66
C ASP A 55 -10.80 1.83 4.60
N GLY A 56 -11.81 1.55 3.79
CA GLY A 56 -12.27 2.47 2.75
C GLY A 56 -12.83 3.77 3.34
N CYS A 57 -12.50 4.90 2.69
CA CYS A 57 -13.00 6.21 3.08
C CYS A 57 -14.30 6.60 2.34
N GLU A 58 -15.01 7.58 2.88
CA GLU A 58 -16.27 8.12 2.32
C GLU A 58 -16.13 8.66 0.89
N LYS A 59 -14.93 9.10 0.52
CA LYS A 59 -14.64 9.64 -0.82
C LYS A 59 -14.19 8.56 -1.81
N GLY A 60 -14.04 7.31 -1.37
CA GLY A 60 -13.54 6.22 -2.20
C GLY A 60 -14.52 5.85 -3.31
N VAL A 61 -14.01 5.65 -4.52
CA VAL A 61 -14.81 5.18 -5.67
C VAL A 61 -14.35 3.78 -6.04
N HIS A 62 -15.21 2.79 -5.88
CA HIS A 62 -14.85 1.39 -6.14
C HIS A 62 -14.54 1.18 -7.63
N LYS A 63 -13.38 0.56 -7.94
CA LYS A 63 -12.80 0.44 -9.29
C LYS A 63 -13.73 -0.16 -10.34
N TYR A 64 -14.55 -1.13 -9.95
CA TYR A 64 -15.44 -1.85 -10.85
C TYR A 64 -16.94 -1.59 -10.60
N PHE A 65 -17.30 -0.99 -9.48
CA PHE A 65 -18.70 -0.86 -9.04
C PHE A 65 -18.92 0.51 -8.39
N PRO A 66 -18.98 1.61 -9.17
CA PRO A 66 -18.98 2.97 -8.64
C PRO A 66 -20.08 3.29 -7.60
N GLN A 67 -21.18 2.54 -7.61
CA GLN A 67 -22.29 2.64 -6.66
C GLN A 67 -22.04 1.96 -5.31
N LYS A 68 -20.93 1.24 -5.15
CA LYS A 68 -20.55 0.55 -3.90
C LYS A 68 -19.47 1.33 -3.16
N THR A 69 -19.58 1.35 -1.84
CA THR A 69 -18.52 1.82 -0.95
C THR A 69 -17.29 0.93 -1.10
N CYS A 70 -16.10 1.53 -1.04
CA CYS A 70 -14.86 0.76 -0.94
C CYS A 70 -14.78 0.13 0.45
N LEU A 71 -14.52 -1.17 0.54
CA LEU A 71 -14.22 -1.81 1.83
C LEU A 71 -12.78 -1.51 2.26
N ASP A 72 -11.90 -1.41 1.28
CA ASP A 72 -10.47 -1.15 1.48
C ASP A 72 -9.92 -0.20 0.41
N CYS A 73 -8.71 0.31 0.62
CA CYS A 73 -8.04 1.16 -0.37
C CYS A 73 -7.70 0.40 -1.66
N GLY A 74 -7.38 -0.90 -1.59
CA GLY A 74 -7.01 -1.73 -2.73
C GLY A 74 -8.10 -1.84 -3.80
N SER A 75 -9.36 -1.71 -3.38
CA SER A 75 -10.56 -1.72 -4.22
C SER A 75 -10.89 -0.33 -4.80
N CYS A 76 -10.23 0.72 -4.33
CA CYS A 76 -10.49 2.10 -4.69
C CYS A 76 -9.80 2.51 -6.00
N SER A 77 -10.49 3.30 -6.83
CA SER A 77 -9.97 3.82 -8.10
C SER A 77 -8.84 4.85 -7.91
N TYR A 78 -8.76 5.47 -6.73
CA TYR A 78 -7.72 6.44 -6.39
C TYR A 78 -6.43 5.79 -5.87
N PHE A 79 -6.45 4.49 -5.57
CA PHE A 79 -5.29 3.78 -5.08
C PHE A 79 -4.35 3.45 -6.25
N THR A 80 -3.16 4.05 -6.21
CA THR A 80 -2.12 3.88 -7.22
C THR A 80 -0.92 3.18 -6.61
N THR A 81 -0.42 2.15 -7.28
CA THR A 81 0.73 1.36 -6.83
C THR A 81 1.87 1.39 -7.84
N ASP A 82 3.09 1.02 -7.41
CA ASP A 82 4.24 0.85 -8.32
C ASP A 82 3.96 -0.29 -9.32
N LYS A 83 3.48 -1.44 -8.82
CA LYS A 83 3.06 -2.57 -9.67
C LYS A 83 1.66 -3.03 -9.31
N SER A 84 0.96 -3.56 -10.31
CA SER A 84 -0.38 -4.12 -10.11
C SER A 84 -0.36 -5.24 -9.06
N GLY A 85 -1.23 -5.13 -8.06
CA GLY A 85 -1.37 -6.11 -6.97
C GLY A 85 -0.47 -5.86 -5.77
N ASP A 86 0.31 -4.78 -5.75
CA ASP A 86 1.06 -4.38 -4.57
C ASP A 86 0.14 -3.97 -3.42
N LEU A 87 0.55 -4.32 -2.20
CA LEU A 87 -0.23 -4.07 -0.99
C LEU A 87 -0.02 -2.67 -0.40
N ILE A 88 0.89 -1.88 -0.98
CA ILE A 88 1.08 -0.47 -0.64
C ILE A 88 1.10 0.39 -1.90
N GLY A 89 0.69 1.63 -1.72
CA GLY A 89 0.62 2.62 -2.78
C GLY A 89 0.31 3.98 -2.22
N VAL A 90 -0.16 4.89 -3.07
CA VAL A 90 -0.58 6.23 -2.67
C VAL A 90 -2.04 6.48 -2.99
N CYS A 91 -2.67 7.33 -2.18
CA CYS A 91 -4.01 7.83 -2.42
C CYS A 91 -3.96 9.06 -3.32
N GLY A 92 -4.52 8.95 -4.52
CA GLY A 92 -4.65 10.05 -5.48
C GLY A 92 -5.80 11.02 -5.21
N ASN A 93 -6.58 10.76 -4.15
CA ASN A 93 -7.67 11.64 -3.72
C ASN A 93 -7.12 12.71 -2.77
N ILE A 94 -6.68 13.83 -3.34
CA ILE A 94 -6.10 14.99 -2.64
C ILE A 94 -7.13 16.10 -2.51
#